data_AF-W1YKB2-F1
#
_entry.id   AF-W1YKB2-F1
#
_cell.length_a   1.000
_cell.length_b   1.000
_cell.length_c   1.000
_cell.angle_alpha   90.00
_cell.angle_beta   90.00
_cell.angle_gamma   90.00
#
_symmetry.space_group_name_H-M   'P 1'
#
loop_
_entity.id
_entity.type
_entity.pdbx_description
1 polymer ?
#
loop_
_entity_poly.entity_id
_entity_poly.type
_entity_poly.pdbx_seq_one_letter_code
_entity_poly.pdbx_strand_id
1 'polypeptide(L)'
;CILALLNGWFQGMGYPPYAKNMVTWFSRSERGAWWSWWNVSHNLGGGIIAPLATLGIYLFGTWHSIFFFPALISIVLAVVTFFLLKDTPQSCGLPPIEEYKHETVATEVKDENKTTFKEIFYKY
;
A
#
# COMPACT_ATOMS: atom_id res chain seq x y z
N CYS A 1 7.83 -15.63 21.31
CA CYS A 1 8.60 -15.34 20.08
C CYS A 1 7.82 -15.69 18.80
N ILE A 2 7.24 -16.88 18.68
CA ILE A 2 6.53 -17.31 17.46
C ILE A 2 5.33 -16.40 17.11
N LEU A 3 4.50 -16.03 18.10
CA LEU A 3 3.35 -15.15 17.86
C LEU A 3 3.73 -13.75 17.35
N ALA A 4 4.81 -13.17 17.88
CA ALA A 4 5.31 -11.89 17.43
C ALA A 4 5.91 -11.96 16.01
N LEU A 5 6.60 -13.07 15.69
CA LEU A 5 7.10 -13.34 14.34
C LEU A 5 5.96 -13.45 13.33
N LEU A 6 4.93 -14.24 13.64
CA LEU A 6 3.76 -14.38 12.78
C LEU A 6 3.05 -13.04 12.60
N ASN A 7 2.86 -12.29 13.68
CA ASN A 7 2.23 -10.98 13.63
C ASN A 7 3.01 -10.01 12.72
N GLY A 8 4.34 -9.92 12.86
CA GLY A 8 5.17 -9.10 11.98
C GLY A 8 5.17 -9.58 10.52
N TRP A 9 5.19 -10.89 10.30
CA TRP A 9 5.15 -11.49 8.96
C TRP A 9 3.88 -11.09 8.21
N PHE A 10 2.71 -11.25 8.84
CA PHE A 10 1.44 -10.88 8.23
C PHE A 10 1.30 -9.37 7.99
N GLN A 11 1.81 -8.53 8.89
CA GLN A 11 1.81 -7.07 8.68
C GLN A 11 2.67 -6.65 7.48
N GLY A 12 3.81 -7.32 7.24
CA GLY A 12 4.70 -7.00 6.13
C GLY A 12 4.14 -7.32 4.73
N MET A 13 3.20 -8.27 4.63
CA MET A 13 2.64 -8.71 3.34
C MET A 13 1.76 -7.66 2.66
N GLY A 14 1.25 -6.66 3.39
CA GLY A 14 0.31 -5.66 2.85
C GLY A 14 0.94 -4.57 1.98
N TYR A 15 2.21 -4.24 2.19
CA TYR A 15 2.88 -3.14 1.48
C TYR A 15 3.18 -3.42 -0.01
N PRO A 16 3.77 -4.56 -0.41
CA PRO A 16 4.08 -4.85 -1.81
C PRO A 16 2.90 -4.76 -2.79
N PRO A 17 1.72 -5.34 -2.51
CA PRO A 17 0.58 -5.24 -3.42
C PRO A 17 0.05 -3.81 -3.52
N TYR A 18 0.05 -3.05 -2.41
CA TYR A 18 -0.32 -1.64 -2.43
C TYR A 18 0.60 -0.80 -3.31
N ALA A 19 1.92 -0.98 -3.17
CA ALA A 19 2.91 -0.27 -3.98
C ALA A 19 2.75 -0.56 -5.47
N LYS A 20 2.45 -1.82 -5.84
CA LYS A 20 2.14 -2.19 -7.23
C LYS A 20 0.87 -1.48 -7.73
N ASN A 21 -0.21 -1.53 -6.95
CA ASN A 21 -1.48 -0.90 -7.31
C ASN A 21 -1.34 0.61 -7.51
N MET A 22 -0.53 1.27 -6.68
CA MET A 22 -0.22 2.69 -6.77
C MET A 22 0.40 3.07 -8.13
N VAL A 23 1.39 2.29 -8.58
CA VAL A 23 2.11 2.56 -9.83
C VAL A 23 1.25 2.27 -11.05
N THR A 24 0.33 1.31 -10.98
CA THR A 24 -0.56 0.95 -12.09
C THR A 24 -1.77 1.87 -12.23
N TRP A 25 -2.29 2.43 -11.12
CA TRP A 25 -3.48 3.28 -11.12
C TRP A 25 -3.19 4.78 -11.18
N PHE A 26 -1.98 5.23 -10.84
CA PHE A 26 -1.67 6.67 -10.75
C PHE A 26 -0.44 7.08 -11.56
N SER A 27 -0.58 8.20 -12.28
CA SER A 27 0.51 8.80 -13.06
C SER A 27 1.65 9.32 -12.16
N ARG A 28 2.86 9.45 -12.71
CA ARG A 28 4.06 9.93 -11.99
C ARG A 28 3.82 11.26 -11.28
N SER A 29 3.08 12.17 -11.91
CA SER A 29 2.74 13.49 -11.37
C SER A 29 1.90 13.45 -10.08
N GLU A 30 1.06 12.42 -9.90
CA GLU A 30 0.11 12.33 -8.78
C GLU A 30 0.57 11.37 -7.67
N ARG A 31 1.55 10.50 -7.96
CA ARG A 31 2.07 9.52 -6.97
C ARG A 31 2.52 10.17 -5.66
N GLY A 32 3.07 11.38 -5.71
CA GLY A 32 3.50 12.11 -4.51
C GLY A 32 2.35 12.39 -3.54
N ALA A 33 1.19 12.82 -4.05
CA ALA A 33 0.01 13.09 -3.23
C ALA A 33 -0.54 11.81 -2.61
N TRP A 34 -0.58 10.72 -3.37
CA TRP A 34 -1.06 9.43 -2.89
C TRP A 34 -0.13 8.77 -1.87
N TRP A 35 1.20 8.92 -2.03
CA TRP A 35 2.16 8.52 -1.01
C TRP A 35 2.02 9.34 0.28
N SER A 36 1.70 10.62 0.17
CA SER A 36 1.37 11.44 1.35
C SER A 36 0.10 10.92 2.04
N TRP A 37 -0.94 10.60 1.27
CA TRP A 37 -2.17 10.01 1.81
C TRP A 37 -1.91 8.67 2.53
N TRP A 38 -1.05 7.81 1.96
CA TRP A 38 -0.61 6.59 2.63
C TRP A 38 0.02 6.87 4.00
N ASN A 39 0.95 7.83 4.06
CA ASN A 39 1.59 8.23 5.31
C ASN A 39 0.59 8.78 6.33
N VAL A 40 -0.38 9.60 5.90
CA VAL A 40 -1.45 10.10 6.76
C VAL A 40 -2.29 8.94 7.30
N SER A 41 -2.69 8.00 6.45
CA SER A 41 -3.51 6.85 6.86
C SER A 41 -2.81 5.97 7.91
N HIS A 42 -1.50 5.76 7.77
CA HIS A 42 -0.71 4.98 8.72
C HIS A 42 -0.65 5.65 10.10
N ASN A 43 -0.33 6.96 10.13
CA ASN A 43 -0.27 7.74 11.37
C ASN A 43 -1.66 7.87 12.02
N LEU A 44 -2.69 8.07 11.20
CA LEU A 44 -4.08 8.15 11.67
C LEU A 44 -4.51 6.83 12.32
N GLY A 45 -4.20 5.68 11.69
CA GLY A 45 -4.46 4.36 12.26
C GLY A 45 -3.78 4.18 13.62
N GLY A 46 -2.50 4.53 13.71
CA GLY A 46 -1.75 4.50 14.98
C GLY A 46 -2.36 5.38 16.07
N GLY A 47 -2.82 6.58 15.70
CA GLY A 47 -3.43 7.55 16.64
C GLY A 47 -4.82 7.14 17.15
N ILE A 48 -5.62 6.47 16.32
CA ILE A 48 -7.01 6.09 16.64
C ILE A 48 -7.07 4.81 17.51
N ILE A 49 -6.02 3.99 17.52
CA ILE A 49 -5.98 2.74 18.28
C ILE A 49 -6.19 2.93 19.79
N ALA A 50 -5.59 3.96 20.40
CA ALA A 50 -5.75 4.21 21.83
C ALA A 50 -7.19 4.64 22.21
N PRO A 51 -7.83 5.60 21.51
CA PRO A 51 -9.26 5.88 21.69
C PRO A 51 -10.17 4.66 21.46
N LEU A 52 -9.90 3.85 20.42
CA LEU A 52 -10.68 2.64 20.14
C LEU A 52 -10.53 1.59 21.25
N ALA A 53 -9.33 1.41 21.80
CA ALA A 53 -9.10 0.53 22.93
C ALA A 53 -9.90 0.99 24.16
N THR A 54 -9.86 2.28 24.48
CA THR A 54 -10.64 2.87 25.58
C THR A 54 -12.14 2.68 25.38
N LEU A 55 -12.63 2.91 24.16
CA LEU A 55 -14.03 2.70 23.81
C LEU A 55 -14.43 1.21 23.92
N GLY A 56 -13.54 0.29 23.52
CA GLY A 56 -13.73 -1.14 23.70
C GLY A 56 -13.84 -1.55 25.17
N ILE A 57 -12.99 -0.98 26.05
CA ILE A 57 -13.09 -1.24 27.51
C ILE A 57 -14.42 -0.69 28.05
N TYR A 58 -14.79 0.53 27.63
CA TYR A 58 -16.04 1.16 28.05
C TYR A 58 -17.28 0.33 27.66
N LEU A 59 -17.33 -0.20 26.43
CA LEU A 59 -18.48 -0.97 25.94
C LEU A 59 -18.56 -2.39 26.50
N PHE A 60 -17.43 -3.08 26.64
CA PHE A 60 -17.40 -4.51 27.00
C PHE A 60 -16.99 -4.76 28.46
N GLY A 61 -16.65 -3.71 29.22
CA GLY A 61 -16.29 -3.80 30.64
C GLY A 61 -15.05 -4.65 30.96
N THR A 62 -14.32 -5.11 29.95
CA THR A 62 -13.26 -6.13 30.09
C THR A 62 -12.01 -5.69 29.36
N TRP A 63 -10.82 -5.85 29.96
CA TRP A 63 -9.55 -5.46 29.33
C TRP A 63 -9.21 -6.24 28.05
N HIS A 64 -9.73 -7.46 27.89
CA HIS A 64 -9.56 -8.27 26.69
C HIS A 64 -10.13 -7.60 25.42
N SER A 65 -11.06 -6.64 25.56
CA SER A 65 -11.65 -5.90 24.45
C SER A 65 -10.66 -5.06 23.67
N ILE A 66 -9.54 -4.69 24.28
CA ILE A 66 -8.44 -3.99 23.60
C ILE A 66 -7.92 -4.78 22.39
N PHE A 67 -8.00 -6.12 22.44
CA PHE A 67 -7.53 -6.98 21.35
C PHE A 67 -8.61 -7.33 20.35
N PHE A 68 -9.78 -7.80 20.82
CA PHE A 68 -10.80 -8.30 19.89
C PHE A 68 -11.58 -7.17 19.20
N PHE A 69 -11.75 -6.02 19.83
CA PHE A 69 -12.57 -4.93 19.27
C PHE A 69 -11.88 -4.26 18.06
N PRO A 70 -10.61 -3.82 18.14
CA PRO A 70 -9.88 -3.36 16.95
C PRO A 70 -9.69 -4.46 15.91
N ALA A 71 -9.48 -5.72 16.32
CA ALA A 71 -9.36 -6.83 15.39
C ALA A 71 -10.64 -7.04 14.56
N LEU A 72 -11.83 -6.94 15.18
CA LEU A 72 -13.11 -7.04 14.49
C LEU A 72 -13.27 -5.93 13.44
N ILE A 73 -12.92 -4.68 13.79
CA ILE A 73 -12.95 -3.55 12.87
C ILE A 73 -12.00 -3.80 11.68
N SER A 74 -10.78 -4.27 11.94
CA SER A 74 -9.81 -4.62 10.90
C SER A 74 -10.32 -5.72 9.97
N ILE A 75 -11.03 -6.74 10.47
CA ILE A 75 -11.63 -7.79 9.64
C ILE A 75 -12.71 -7.20 8.73
N VAL A 76 -13.58 -6.33 9.25
CA VAL A 76 -14.62 -5.67 8.43
C VAL A 76 -13.97 -4.83 7.33
N LEU A 77 -12.95 -4.04 7.65
CA LEU A 77 -12.21 -3.25 6.67
C LEU A 77 -11.50 -4.12 5.64
N ALA A 78 -10.96 -5.28 6.03
CA ALA A 78 -10.34 -6.23 5.11
C ALA A 78 -11.36 -6.80 4.11
N VAL A 79 -12.56 -7.17 4.57
CA VAL A 79 -13.65 -7.63 3.69
C VAL A 79 -14.09 -6.53 2.73
N VAL A 80 -14.30 -5.31 3.24
CA VAL A 80 -14.67 -4.15 2.42
C VAL A 80 -13.59 -3.86 1.37
N THR A 81 -12.32 -3.89 1.76
CA THR A 81 -11.19 -3.70 0.85
C THR A 81 -11.12 -4.81 -0.19
N PHE A 82 -11.38 -6.07 0.17
CA PHE A 82 -11.39 -7.18 -0.77
C PHE A 82 -12.43 -6.99 -1.89
N PHE A 83 -13.59 -6.40 -1.60
CA PHE A 83 -14.61 -6.11 -2.62
C PHE A 83 -14.35 -4.84 -3.43
N LEU A 84 -13.71 -3.83 -2.84
CA LEU A 84 -13.46 -2.53 -3.48
C LEU A 84 -12.14 -2.48 -4.27
N LEU A 85 -11.12 -3.22 -3.82
CA LEU A 85 -9.80 -3.18 -4.41
C LEU A 85 -9.80 -3.97 -5.73
N LYS A 86 -9.57 -3.26 -6.84
CA LYS A 86 -9.42 -3.87 -8.16
C LYS A 86 -7.95 -3.83 -8.58
N ASP A 87 -7.43 -4.98 -9.00
CA ASP A 87 -5.99 -5.19 -9.22
C ASP A 87 -5.37 -4.33 -10.32
N THR A 88 -6.12 -3.97 -11.36
CA THR A 88 -5.60 -3.16 -12.46
C THR A 88 -6.70 -2.37 -13.17
N PRO A 89 -6.39 -1.18 -13.73
CA PRO A 89 -7.32 -0.44 -14.58
C PRO A 89 -7.70 -1.26 -15.84
N GLN A 90 -6.80 -2.12 -16.32
CA GLN A 90 -7.08 -3.04 -17.44
C GLN A 90 -8.14 -4.10 -17.11
N SER A 91 -8.23 -4.53 -15.84
CA SER A 91 -9.31 -5.44 -15.38
C SER A 91 -10.68 -4.76 -15.38
N CYS A 92 -10.72 -3.42 -15.47
CA CYS A 92 -11.94 -2.63 -15.66
C CYS A 92 -12.18 -2.26 -17.13
N GLY A 93 -11.32 -2.68 -18.06
CA GLY A 93 -11.41 -2.32 -19.48
C GLY A 93 -10.94 -0.89 -19.80
N LEU A 94 -10.22 -0.23 -18.90
CA LEU A 94 -9.65 1.10 -19.15
C LEU A 94 -8.23 0.99 -19.74
N PRO A 95 -7.85 1.90 -20.66
CA PRO A 95 -6.50 1.95 -21.22
C PRO A 95 -5.46 2.20 -20.11
N PRO A 96 -4.20 1.75 -20.30
CA PRO A 96 -3.12 2.00 -19.36
C PRO A 96 -3.00 3.50 -19.03
N ILE A 97 -2.63 3.84 -17.79
CA ILE A 97 -2.51 5.23 -17.30
C ILE A 97 -1.62 6.11 -18.20
N GLU A 98 -0.68 5.47 -18.90
CA GLU A 98 0.27 6.09 -19.85
C GLU A 98 -0.42 6.64 -21.11
N GLU A 99 -1.48 5.99 -21.60
CA GLU A 99 -2.26 6.48 -22.74
C GLU A 99 -3.29 7.54 -22.32
N TYR A 100 -3.91 7.37 -21.14
CA TYR A 100 -5.04 8.19 -20.69
C TYR A 100 -4.67 9.65 -20.41
N LYS A 101 -3.44 9.93 -19.95
CA LYS A 101 -3.04 11.30 -19.60
C LYS A 101 -2.22 12.02 -20.66
N HIS A 102 -1.86 11.38 -21.78
CA HIS A 102 -0.96 11.94 -22.79
C HIS A 102 0.23 12.67 -22.14
N GLU A 103 0.76 12.15 -21.03
CA GLU A 103 2.03 12.61 -20.51
C GLU A 103 3.05 12.11 -21.53
N THR A 104 3.36 12.96 -22.51
CA THR A 104 4.46 12.75 -23.44
C THR A 104 5.62 12.25 -22.61
N VAL A 105 6.13 11.09 -22.96
CA VAL A 105 7.42 10.60 -22.50
C VAL A 105 8.46 11.57 -23.08
N ALA A 106 8.54 12.78 -22.55
CA ALA A 106 9.79 13.51 -22.44
C ALA A 106 10.52 12.73 -21.34
N THR A 107 11.15 11.61 -21.64
CA THR A 107 12.14 11.47 -22.70
C THR A 107 12.14 10.01 -23.14
N GLU A 108 11.92 9.74 -24.43
CA GLU A 108 12.76 8.76 -25.10
C GLU A 108 14.20 9.25 -24.91
N VAL A 109 14.83 8.96 -23.76
CA VAL A 109 16.28 8.80 -23.79
C VAL A 109 16.43 7.51 -24.56
N LYS A 110 16.62 7.67 -25.87
CA LYS A 110 17.45 6.77 -26.66
C LYS A 110 18.72 6.51 -25.86
N ASP A 111 18.64 5.54 -24.95
CA ASP A 111 19.81 5.02 -24.27
C ASP A 111 20.47 4.08 -25.30
N GLU A 112 21.18 4.71 -26.24
CA GLU A 112 22.00 4.06 -27.25
C GLU A 112 23.24 3.40 -26.61
N ASN A 113 23.33 3.32 -25.27
CA ASN A 113 24.38 2.60 -24.55
C ASN A 113 23.80 1.72 -23.44
N LYS A 114 23.15 0.62 -23.82
CA LYS A 114 23.12 -0.59 -22.98
C LYS A 114 24.54 -1.15 -22.84
N THR A 115 25.40 -0.51 -22.06
CA THR A 115 26.58 -1.20 -21.54
C THR A 115 26.07 -2.25 -20.56
N THR A 116 26.29 -3.50 -20.92
CA THR A 116 25.82 -4.65 -20.15
C THR A 116 26.53 -4.63 -18.80
N PHE A 117 25.83 -4.95 -17.70
CA PHE A 117 26.37 -4.98 -16.31
C PHE A 117 27.77 -5.63 -16.17
N LYS A 118 28.15 -6.53 -17.07
CA LYS A 118 29.49 -7.15 -17.14
C LYS A 118 30.61 -6.18 -17.51
N GLU A 119 30.36 -5.14 -18.31
CA GLU A 119 31.37 -4.17 -18.74
C GLU A 119 31.77 -3.19 -17.64
N ILE A 120 30.84 -2.85 -16.74
CA ILE A 120 31.13 -1.96 -15.61
C ILE A 120 32.10 -2.62 -14.62
N PHE A 121 31.97 -3.95 -14.43
CA PHE A 121 32.81 -4.73 -13.50
C PHE A 121 34.21 -5.05 -14.04
N TYR A 122 34.42 -4.94 -15.35
CA TYR A 122 35.71 -5.25 -15.98
C TYR A 122 36.56 -4.00 -16.24
N LYS A 123 35.95 -2.81 -16.17
CA LYS A 123 36.61 -1.54 -16.53
C LYS A 123 37.13 -0.75 -15.30
N TYR A 124 36.69 -1.10 -14.10
CA TYR A 124 37.16 -0.59 -12.81
C TYR A 124 37.56 -1.75 -11.91
#